data_AF-A0AAV0K977-F1
#
_entry.id   AF-A0AAV0K977-F1
#
_cell.length_a   1.000
_cell.length_b   1.000
_cell.length_c   1.000
_cell.angle_alpha   90.00
_cell.angle_beta   90.00
_cell.angle_gamma   90.00
#
_symmetry.space_group_name_H-M   'P 1'
#
loop_
_entity.id
_entity.type
_entity.pdbx_description
1 polymer ?
#
loop_
_entity_poly.entity_id
_entity_poly.type
_entity_poly.pdbx_seq_one_letter_code
_entity_poly.pdbx_strand_id
1 'polypeptide(L)'
;MGLCDAVAVAKILNATLVVPHLDLNPVWQDSSSFSDIFDVDHFINVLSNEVKIVKEPPNEYSWSTREYYATGIRPTRIKTAPVHASAQWYQDNVLPVLQSYGIVAIAPFSHRLAFDQLPIDLQRLRCKVNFEALAFVRDVKVLGELIVNRLRKTKHQVLGSELRVNNDGSGNDGSGKYVVLHLRFDKDMAAHSDCDFGGGKAEKLALAKYRQVLWQGRVLNSQFTDDELRSQGRCPLTPEEIGLLLSALGFSNSTRLYLASHKVFLEIFSCRTLE
;
A
#
# COMPACT_ATOMS: atom_id res chain seq x y z
N MET A 1 1.40 -4.51 5.01
CA MET A 1 0.86 -5.88 5.17
C MET A 1 -0.19 -5.85 6.25
N GLY A 2 -1.46 -5.62 5.88
CA GLY A 2 -2.57 -5.60 6.84
C GLY A 2 -3.64 -6.64 6.47
N LEU A 3 -4.00 -6.69 5.18
CA LEU A 3 -5.06 -7.58 4.68
C LEU A 3 -4.70 -9.07 4.78
N CYS A 4 -3.50 -9.46 4.35
CA CYS A 4 -3.02 -10.85 4.49
C CYS A 4 -2.94 -11.30 5.95
N ASP A 5 -2.54 -10.41 6.86
CA ASP A 5 -2.49 -10.67 8.29
C ASP A 5 -3.89 -10.83 8.88
N ALA A 6 -4.87 -10.06 8.39
CA ALA A 6 -6.26 -10.16 8.85
C ALA A 6 -6.87 -11.52 8.48
N VAL A 7 -6.62 -12.00 7.26
CA VAL A 7 -7.03 -13.35 6.84
C VAL A 7 -6.33 -14.42 7.68
N ALA A 8 -5.01 -14.28 7.92
CA ALA A 8 -4.27 -15.22 8.75
C ALA A 8 -4.78 -15.25 10.20
N VAL A 9 -5.11 -14.09 10.78
CA VAL A 9 -5.71 -13.99 12.13
C VAL A 9 -7.09 -14.63 12.16
N ALA A 10 -7.93 -14.42 11.14
CA ALA A 10 -9.21 -15.12 11.04
C ALA A 10 -9.03 -16.64 11.02
N LYS A 11 -8.01 -17.15 10.30
CA LYS A 11 -7.66 -18.58 10.32
C LYS A 11 -7.18 -19.05 11.70
N ILE A 12 -6.30 -18.29 12.36
CA ILE A 12 -5.80 -18.60 13.72
C ILE A 12 -6.96 -18.73 14.71
N LEU A 13 -7.96 -17.86 14.60
CA LEU A 13 -9.12 -17.82 15.49
C LEU A 13 -10.24 -18.78 15.07
N ASN A 14 -10.08 -19.50 13.95
CA ASN A 14 -11.14 -20.27 13.30
C ASN A 14 -12.45 -19.46 13.16
N ALA A 15 -12.31 -18.21 12.73
CA ALA A 15 -13.37 -17.22 12.67
C ALA A 15 -13.79 -16.92 11.22
N THR A 16 -15.00 -16.37 11.07
CA THR A 16 -15.43 -15.77 9.80
C THR A 16 -14.87 -14.36 9.68
N LEU A 17 -14.20 -14.05 8.57
CA LEU A 17 -13.75 -12.70 8.28
C LEU A 17 -14.86 -11.92 7.58
N VAL A 18 -15.20 -10.75 8.12
CA VAL A 18 -15.99 -9.76 7.39
C VAL A 18 -15.04 -8.93 6.52
N VAL A 19 -15.40 -8.67 5.26
CA VAL A 19 -14.59 -7.84 4.34
C VAL A 19 -14.22 -6.53 5.04
N PRO A 20 -12.92 -6.19 5.12
CA PRO A 20 -12.48 -5.09 5.97
C PRO A 20 -12.83 -3.72 5.37
N HIS A 21 -13.15 -2.78 6.24
CA HIS A 21 -13.23 -1.37 5.87
C HIS A 21 -11.82 -0.77 5.84
N LEU A 22 -11.51 -0.06 4.75
CA LEU A 22 -10.25 0.67 4.61
C LEU A 22 -10.36 2.01 5.34
N ASP A 23 -9.38 2.29 6.20
CA ASP A 23 -9.31 3.57 6.90
C ASP A 23 -8.77 4.67 5.98
N LEU A 24 -9.42 5.83 6.03
CA LEU A 24 -8.96 7.06 5.37
C LEU A 24 -7.56 7.43 5.85
N ASN A 25 -6.59 7.40 4.93
CA ASN A 25 -5.23 7.83 5.24
C ASN A 25 -5.16 9.37 5.25
N PRO A 26 -4.60 10.01 6.29
CA PRO A 26 -4.53 11.48 6.37
C PRO A 26 -3.67 12.14 5.29
N VAL A 27 -2.75 11.40 4.67
CA VAL A 27 -1.89 11.88 3.57
C VAL A 27 -2.63 11.78 2.24
N TRP A 28 -3.09 10.59 1.89
CA TRP A 28 -3.65 10.30 0.56
C TRP A 28 -5.11 10.73 0.43
N GLN A 29 -5.83 10.77 1.55
CA GLN A 29 -7.27 11.08 1.62
C GLN A 29 -8.12 10.25 0.65
N ASP A 30 -7.65 9.05 0.30
CA ASP A 30 -8.36 8.12 -0.56
C ASP A 30 -9.51 7.48 0.21
N SER A 31 -10.72 7.69 -0.32
CA SER A 31 -11.99 7.22 0.25
C SER A 31 -12.49 5.92 -0.38
N SER A 32 -11.70 5.33 -1.31
CA SER A 32 -12.02 4.07 -1.95
C SER A 32 -12.25 2.96 -0.92
N SER A 33 -13.37 2.27 -1.07
CA SER A 33 -13.70 1.08 -0.30
C SER A 33 -12.89 -0.13 -0.78
N PHE A 34 -12.94 -1.22 -0.02
CA PHE A 34 -12.29 -2.47 -0.43
C PHE A 34 -12.80 -2.97 -1.79
N SER A 35 -14.11 -2.84 -2.05
CA SER A 35 -14.75 -3.24 -3.31
C SER A 35 -14.47 -2.32 -4.49
N ASP A 36 -14.05 -1.07 -4.25
CA ASP A 36 -13.66 -0.16 -5.33
C ASP A 36 -12.28 -0.54 -5.90
N ILE A 37 -11.46 -1.24 -5.10
CA ILE A 37 -10.08 -1.59 -5.44
C ILE A 37 -9.98 -3.06 -5.84
N PHE A 38 -10.57 -3.96 -5.06
CA PHE A 38 -10.41 -5.41 -5.20
C PHE A 38 -11.72 -6.10 -5.61
N ASP A 39 -11.57 -7.13 -6.43
CA ASP A 39 -12.65 -8.05 -6.78
C ASP A 39 -13.00 -8.93 -5.57
N VAL A 40 -14.07 -8.55 -4.87
CA VAL A 40 -14.49 -9.18 -3.61
C VAL A 40 -14.96 -10.61 -3.82
N ASP A 41 -15.64 -10.89 -4.93
CA ASP A 41 -16.14 -12.24 -5.22
C ASP A 41 -14.97 -13.18 -5.53
N HIS A 42 -13.99 -12.73 -6.31
CA HIS A 42 -12.73 -13.45 -6.50
C HIS A 42 -12.00 -13.69 -5.17
N PHE A 43 -11.89 -12.66 -4.32
CA PHE A 43 -11.24 -12.76 -3.01
C PHE A 43 -11.89 -13.82 -2.11
N ILE A 44 -13.22 -13.85 -2.03
CA ILE A 44 -13.98 -14.85 -1.25
C ILE A 44 -13.78 -16.25 -1.85
N ASN A 45 -13.91 -16.38 -3.17
CA ASN A 45 -13.84 -17.68 -3.85
C ASN A 45 -12.44 -18.33 -3.75
N VAL A 46 -11.37 -17.56 -3.93
CA VAL A 46 -9.98 -18.07 -3.85
C VAL A 46 -9.64 -18.57 -2.43
N LEU A 47 -10.25 -17.97 -1.40
CA LEU A 47 -9.96 -18.27 0.00
C LEU A 47 -10.99 -19.18 0.67
N SER A 48 -12.01 -19.66 -0.05
CA SER A 48 -13.14 -20.42 0.51
C SER A 48 -12.76 -21.67 1.30
N ASN A 49 -11.65 -22.31 0.91
CA ASN A 49 -11.14 -23.53 1.56
C ASN A 49 -10.25 -23.22 2.78
N GLU A 50 -9.88 -21.95 2.98
CA GLU A 50 -8.92 -21.53 4.00
C GLU A 50 -9.59 -20.78 5.16
N VAL A 51 -10.50 -19.86 4.82
CA VAL A 51 -11.20 -18.98 5.77
C VAL A 51 -12.58 -18.66 5.20
N LYS A 52 -13.61 -18.71 6.03
CA LYS A 52 -14.94 -18.22 5.63
C LYS A 52 -14.93 -16.70 5.60
N ILE A 53 -15.31 -16.12 4.46
CA ILE A 53 -15.34 -14.66 4.27
C ILE A 53 -16.75 -14.23 3.86
N VAL A 54 -17.26 -13.16 4.47
CA VAL A 54 -18.57 -12.56 4.16
C VAL A 54 -18.41 -11.08 3.85
N LYS A 55 -19.23 -10.56 2.94
CA LYS A 55 -19.20 -9.13 2.55
C LYS A 55 -19.68 -8.23 3.69
N GLU A 56 -20.75 -8.65 4.36
CA GLU A 56 -21.38 -7.91 5.46
C GLU A 56 -21.59 -8.84 6.65
N PRO A 57 -21.62 -8.29 7.88
CA PRO A 57 -21.94 -9.09 9.06
C PRO A 57 -23.41 -9.55 9.04
N PRO A 58 -23.76 -10.64 9.74
CA PRO A 58 -25.15 -11.03 9.96
C PRO A 58 -26.00 -9.89 10.55
N ASN A 59 -27.32 -9.91 10.29
CA ASN A 59 -28.24 -8.83 10.71
C ASN A 59 -28.19 -8.51 12.21
N GLU A 60 -27.98 -9.51 13.07
CA GLU A 60 -27.83 -9.35 14.53
C GLU A 60 -26.59 -8.51 14.93
N TYR A 61 -25.64 -8.35 14.01
CA TYR A 61 -24.41 -7.57 14.16
C TYR A 61 -24.34 -6.37 13.21
N SER A 62 -25.45 -5.96 12.58
CA SER A 62 -25.48 -4.81 11.65
C SER A 62 -25.09 -3.48 12.31
N TRP A 63 -25.18 -3.40 13.64
CA TRP A 63 -24.70 -2.28 14.45
C TRP A 63 -23.17 -2.13 14.50
N SER A 64 -22.41 -3.17 14.10
CA SER A 64 -20.95 -3.22 14.16
C SER A 64 -20.30 -2.46 12.99
N THR A 65 -20.57 -1.15 12.91
CA THR A 65 -20.06 -0.29 11.84
C THR A 65 -18.85 0.52 12.27
N ARG A 66 -18.15 1.12 11.28
CA ARG A 66 -17.04 2.03 11.53
C ARG A 66 -17.46 3.20 12.43
N GLU A 67 -18.63 3.77 12.19
CA GLU A 67 -19.20 4.89 12.94
C GLU A 67 -19.47 4.50 14.38
N TYR A 68 -20.05 3.32 14.61
CA TYR A 68 -20.30 2.79 15.96
C TYR A 68 -19.02 2.70 16.81
N TYR A 69 -17.92 2.31 16.17
CA TYR A 69 -16.61 2.20 16.80
C TYR A 69 -15.87 3.53 16.94
N ALA A 70 -16.22 4.55 16.14
CA ALA A 70 -15.61 5.87 16.19
C ALA A 70 -16.07 6.70 17.39
N THR A 71 -17.30 6.49 17.89
CA THR A 71 -17.91 7.33 18.93
C THR A 71 -17.51 6.97 20.36
N GLY A 72 -16.75 5.90 20.60
CA GLY A 72 -16.41 5.52 21.97
C GLY A 72 -15.56 4.26 22.11
N ILE A 73 -15.28 3.91 23.37
CA ILE A 73 -14.64 2.64 23.74
C ILE A 73 -15.73 1.56 23.75
N ARG A 74 -15.50 0.47 23.02
CA ARG A 74 -16.42 -0.64 22.90
C ARG A 74 -15.72 -1.92 23.36
N PRO A 75 -16.39 -2.81 24.11
CA PRO A 75 -15.79 -4.09 24.52
C PRO A 75 -15.45 -4.98 23.32
N THR A 76 -16.20 -4.85 22.22
CA THR A 76 -15.96 -5.57 20.96
C THR A 76 -14.87 -4.93 20.09
N ARG A 77 -14.20 -3.86 20.54
CA ARG A 77 -13.12 -3.21 19.79
C ARG A 77 -11.76 -3.41 20.44
N ILE A 78 -10.88 -4.14 19.78
CA ILE A 78 -9.50 -4.36 20.21
C ILE A 78 -8.58 -3.31 19.57
N LYS A 79 -8.04 -2.41 20.39
CA LYS A 79 -7.04 -1.39 19.98
C LYS A 79 -5.61 -1.73 20.42
N THR A 80 -5.48 -2.70 21.32
CA THR A 80 -4.27 -2.97 22.11
C THR A 80 -3.39 -4.07 21.53
N ALA A 81 -3.74 -4.62 20.36
CA ALA A 81 -2.91 -5.60 19.67
C ALA A 81 -1.47 -5.06 19.52
N PRO A 82 -0.45 -5.74 20.08
CA PRO A 82 0.93 -5.35 19.92
C PRO A 82 1.33 -5.28 18.44
N VAL A 83 2.39 -4.52 18.14
CA VAL A 83 3.05 -4.65 16.84
C VAL A 83 3.71 -6.02 16.81
N HIS A 84 3.53 -6.78 15.74
CA HIS A 84 4.03 -8.16 15.60
C HIS A 84 3.50 -9.10 16.69
N ALA A 85 2.22 -9.02 17.06
CA ALA A 85 1.64 -9.91 18.06
C ALA A 85 1.71 -11.38 17.60
N SER A 86 1.96 -12.29 18.56
CA SER A 86 2.02 -13.73 18.29
C SER A 86 0.62 -14.30 18.02
N ALA A 87 0.56 -15.48 17.39
CA ALA A 87 -0.72 -16.19 17.22
C ALA A 87 -1.39 -16.49 18.57
N GLN A 88 -0.61 -16.84 19.59
CA GLN A 88 -1.11 -17.10 20.94
C GLN A 88 -1.76 -15.85 21.55
N TRP A 89 -1.21 -14.66 21.32
CA TRP A 89 -1.79 -13.42 21.82
C TRP A 89 -3.24 -13.24 21.32
N TYR A 90 -3.51 -13.57 20.05
CA TYR A 90 -4.87 -13.52 19.51
C TYR A 90 -5.80 -14.54 20.18
N GLN A 91 -5.33 -15.76 20.43
CA GLN A 91 -6.10 -16.77 21.15
C GLN A 91 -6.43 -16.32 22.58
N ASP A 92 -5.50 -15.68 23.27
CA ASP A 92 -5.68 -15.29 24.67
C ASP A 92 -6.52 -14.01 24.83
N ASN A 93 -6.44 -13.08 23.87
CA ASN A 93 -6.99 -11.72 24.03
C ASN A 93 -8.15 -11.39 23.08
N VAL A 94 -8.26 -12.07 21.94
CA VAL A 94 -9.30 -11.78 20.93
C VAL A 94 -10.36 -12.87 20.89
N LEU A 95 -9.96 -14.14 20.96
CA LEU A 95 -10.90 -15.26 20.93
C LEU A 95 -11.95 -15.18 22.05
N PRO A 96 -11.63 -14.85 23.32
CA PRO A 96 -12.63 -14.78 24.38
C PRO A 96 -13.68 -13.69 24.13
N VAL A 97 -13.27 -12.55 23.57
CA VAL A 97 -14.19 -11.48 23.20
C VAL A 97 -15.09 -11.91 22.04
N LEU A 98 -14.51 -12.55 21.03
CA LEU A 98 -15.27 -13.09 19.90
C LEU A 98 -16.30 -14.14 20.36
N GLN A 99 -15.93 -15.04 21.27
CA GLN A 99 -16.85 -16.05 21.82
C GLN A 99 -17.95 -15.43 22.69
N SER A 100 -17.64 -14.38 23.44
CA SER A 100 -18.61 -13.73 24.32
C SER A 100 -19.62 -12.85 23.59
N TYR A 101 -19.20 -12.16 22.53
CA TYR A 101 -20.05 -11.19 21.82
C TYR A 101 -20.47 -11.64 20.42
N GLY A 102 -19.85 -12.70 19.89
CA GLY A 102 -20.03 -13.20 18.52
C GLY A 102 -19.40 -12.34 17.42
N ILE A 103 -18.95 -11.12 17.74
CA ILE A 103 -18.25 -10.22 16.82
C ILE A 103 -17.13 -9.45 17.53
N VAL A 104 -16.03 -9.21 16.82
CA VAL A 104 -14.91 -8.39 17.28
C VAL A 104 -14.34 -7.57 16.14
N ALA A 105 -14.06 -6.30 16.39
CA ALA A 105 -13.36 -5.41 15.48
C ALA A 105 -11.96 -5.12 16.01
N ILE A 106 -10.93 -5.40 15.21
CA ILE A 106 -9.54 -5.12 15.57
C ILE A 106 -9.10 -3.91 14.75
N ALA A 107 -8.96 -2.75 15.39
CA ALA A 107 -8.63 -1.51 14.69
C ALA A 107 -7.92 -0.51 15.61
N PRO A 108 -6.74 0.01 15.23
CA PRO A 108 -6.10 -0.11 13.91
C PRO A 108 -5.35 -1.43 13.69
N PHE A 109 -5.37 -1.93 12.45
CA PHE A 109 -4.79 -3.24 12.07
C PHE A 109 -3.67 -3.12 11.03
N SER A 110 -2.53 -2.58 11.45
CA SER A 110 -1.31 -2.53 10.63
C SER A 110 -0.15 -3.17 11.38
N HIS A 111 0.54 -4.12 10.73
CA HIS A 111 1.67 -4.87 11.30
C HIS A 111 1.34 -5.54 12.64
N ARG A 112 0.12 -6.06 12.79
CA ARG A 112 -0.36 -6.62 14.06
C ARG A 112 -0.10 -8.11 14.24
N LEU A 113 0.32 -8.82 13.20
CA LEU A 113 0.72 -10.22 13.30
C LEU A 113 2.25 -10.35 13.16
N ALA A 114 2.85 -11.23 13.96
CA ALA A 114 4.28 -11.55 13.90
C ALA A 114 4.69 -12.03 12.50
N PHE A 115 5.90 -11.68 12.08
CA PHE A 115 6.48 -12.20 10.84
C PHE A 115 7.14 -13.56 11.05
N ASP A 116 7.91 -13.68 12.13
CA ASP A 116 8.70 -14.87 12.43
C ASP A 116 7.88 -15.87 13.25
N GLN A 117 8.31 -17.13 13.23
CA GLN A 117 7.74 -18.21 14.05
C GLN A 117 6.25 -18.53 13.78
N LEU A 118 5.67 -18.00 12.69
CA LEU A 118 4.38 -18.48 12.21
C LEU A 118 4.52 -19.84 11.50
N PRO A 119 3.57 -20.77 11.72
CA PRO A 119 3.48 -21.99 10.93
C PRO A 119 3.54 -21.73 9.42
N ILE A 120 4.21 -22.63 8.70
CA ILE A 120 4.43 -22.51 7.25
C ILE A 120 3.12 -22.33 6.47
N ASP A 121 2.04 -22.95 6.91
CA ASP A 121 0.74 -22.87 6.25
C ASP A 121 0.11 -21.48 6.38
N LEU A 122 0.36 -20.77 7.48
CA LEU A 122 -0.08 -19.36 7.62
C LEU A 122 0.75 -18.44 6.74
N GLN A 123 2.05 -18.71 6.57
CA GLN A 123 2.88 -17.93 5.64
C GLN A 123 2.46 -18.16 4.19
N ARG A 124 2.17 -19.41 3.80
CA ARG A 124 1.61 -19.75 2.50
C ARG A 124 0.28 -19.06 2.27
N LEU A 125 -0.61 -19.04 3.28
CA LEU A 125 -1.87 -18.31 3.21
C LEU A 125 -1.64 -16.81 3.00
N ARG A 126 -0.72 -16.18 3.74
CA ARG A 126 -0.41 -14.74 3.56
C ARG A 126 0.09 -14.44 2.15
N CYS A 127 0.95 -15.31 1.60
CA CYS A 127 1.39 -15.21 0.20
C CYS A 127 0.22 -15.36 -0.78
N LYS A 128 -0.61 -16.40 -0.61
CA LYS A 128 -1.81 -16.63 -1.43
C LYS A 128 -2.73 -15.41 -1.41
N VAL A 129 -2.96 -14.81 -0.24
CA VAL A 129 -3.76 -13.59 -0.12
C VAL A 129 -3.15 -12.45 -0.92
N ASN A 130 -1.86 -12.17 -0.74
CA ASN A 130 -1.19 -11.03 -1.37
C ASN A 130 -1.06 -11.14 -2.90
N PHE A 131 -0.84 -12.35 -3.41
CA PHE A 131 -0.46 -12.55 -4.81
C PHE A 131 -1.55 -13.19 -5.67
N GLU A 132 -2.56 -13.83 -5.07
CA GLU A 132 -3.62 -14.54 -5.79
C GLU A 132 -5.01 -14.00 -5.45
N ALA A 133 -5.33 -13.85 -4.16
CA ALA A 133 -6.68 -13.48 -3.75
C ALA A 133 -6.98 -11.97 -3.90
N LEU A 134 -6.02 -11.10 -3.63
CA LEU A 134 -6.16 -9.64 -3.79
C LEU A 134 -6.00 -9.23 -5.26
N ALA A 135 -6.99 -9.57 -6.07
CA ALA A 135 -7.04 -9.18 -7.47
C ALA A 135 -7.78 -7.85 -7.63
N PHE A 136 -7.22 -6.92 -8.41
CA PHE A 136 -7.89 -5.65 -8.70
C PHE A 136 -9.22 -5.83 -9.44
N VAL A 137 -10.14 -4.87 -9.27
CA VAL A 137 -11.36 -4.79 -10.08
C VAL A 137 -11.04 -4.64 -11.57
N ARG A 138 -12.01 -4.99 -12.42
CA ARG A 138 -11.86 -5.02 -13.89
C ARG A 138 -11.36 -3.68 -14.44
N ASP A 139 -11.93 -2.57 -14.00
CA ASP A 139 -11.62 -1.25 -14.57
C ASP A 139 -10.16 -0.85 -14.33
N VAL A 140 -9.63 -1.15 -13.13
CA VAL A 140 -8.21 -0.94 -12.79
C VAL A 140 -7.31 -1.82 -13.66
N LYS A 141 -7.67 -3.10 -13.87
CA LYS A 141 -6.92 -4.02 -14.74
C LYS A 141 -6.90 -3.54 -16.19
N VAL A 142 -8.07 -3.18 -16.74
CA VAL A 142 -8.21 -2.68 -18.12
C VAL A 142 -7.41 -1.39 -18.30
N LEU A 143 -7.48 -0.45 -17.37
CA LEU A 143 -6.68 0.76 -17.42
C LEU A 143 -5.18 0.45 -17.40
N GLY A 144 -4.74 -0.46 -16.53
CA GLY A 144 -3.35 -0.91 -16.46
C GLY A 144 -2.86 -1.52 -17.78
N GLU A 145 -3.67 -2.40 -18.39
CA GLU A 145 -3.37 -2.98 -19.70
C GLU A 145 -3.28 -1.93 -20.81
N LEU A 146 -4.19 -0.94 -20.82
CA LEU A 146 -4.16 0.18 -21.78
C LEU A 146 -2.88 1.00 -21.64
N ILE A 147 -2.44 1.28 -20.41
CA ILE A 147 -1.18 2.00 -20.14
C ILE A 147 0.01 1.18 -20.66
N VAL A 148 0.09 -0.11 -20.31
CA VAL A 148 1.16 -1.01 -20.78
C VAL A 148 1.20 -1.09 -22.31
N ASN A 149 0.04 -1.24 -22.94
CA ASN A 149 -0.08 -1.28 -24.40
C ASN A 149 0.43 0.02 -25.03
N ARG A 150 0.09 1.18 -24.47
CA ARG A 150 0.59 2.47 -24.94
C ARG A 150 2.10 2.61 -24.77
N LEU A 151 2.65 2.18 -23.63
CA LEU A 151 4.09 2.22 -23.36
C LEU A 151 4.90 1.31 -24.30
N ARG A 152 4.31 0.19 -24.74
CA ARG A 152 4.94 -0.77 -25.65
C ARG A 152 4.82 -0.44 -27.14
N LYS A 153 3.90 0.45 -27.56
CA LYS A 153 3.73 0.83 -28.98
C LYS A 153 4.87 1.71 -29.51
N THR A 154 5.70 1.24 -30.44
CA THR A 154 6.85 2.01 -30.97
C THR A 154 6.41 3.33 -31.66
N LYS A 155 7.31 4.33 -31.71
CA LYS A 155 6.99 5.67 -32.29
C LYS A 155 6.50 5.58 -33.75
N HIS A 156 6.93 4.55 -34.51
CA HIS A 156 6.53 4.32 -35.90
C HIS A 156 5.10 3.81 -36.10
N GLN A 157 4.42 3.31 -35.05
CA GLN A 157 3.03 2.85 -35.14
C GLN A 157 2.00 3.94 -34.80
N VAL A 158 2.43 5.10 -34.29
CA VAL A 158 1.53 6.18 -33.89
C VAL A 158 1.19 7.11 -35.07
N LEU A 159 2.01 7.16 -36.10
CA LEU A 159 1.83 8.09 -37.23
C LEU A 159 0.91 7.57 -38.35
N GLY A 160 0.32 6.37 -38.21
CA GLY A 160 -0.50 5.80 -39.28
C GLY A 160 -1.25 4.54 -38.89
N SER A 161 -2.20 4.64 -37.96
CA SER A 161 -3.24 3.61 -37.82
C SER A 161 -4.43 4.12 -37.00
N GLU A 162 -5.54 4.38 -37.70
CA GLU A 162 -6.88 4.22 -37.14
C GLU A 162 -6.95 2.86 -36.42
N LEU A 163 -7.58 2.82 -35.25
CA LEU A 163 -7.68 1.62 -34.42
C LEU A 163 -8.19 0.39 -35.21
N ARG A 164 -7.26 -0.45 -35.68
CA ARG A 164 -7.55 -1.83 -36.08
C ARG A 164 -7.04 -2.77 -35.00
N VAL A 165 -7.98 -3.31 -34.24
CA VAL A 165 -7.77 -4.43 -33.32
C VAL A 165 -7.74 -5.70 -34.16
N ASN A 166 -6.56 -6.14 -34.58
CA ASN A 166 -6.39 -7.48 -35.13
C ASN A 166 -5.78 -8.36 -34.03
N ASN A 167 -6.57 -9.35 -33.60
CA ASN A 167 -6.10 -10.54 -32.92
C ASN A 167 -5.30 -11.35 -33.94
N ASP A 168 -3.98 -11.31 -33.86
CA ASP A 168 -3.17 -12.34 -34.51
C ASP A 168 -2.08 -12.83 -33.57
N GLY A 169 -2.13 -14.14 -33.30
CA GLY A 169 -1.35 -14.84 -32.29
C GLY A 169 0.06 -15.17 -32.76
N SER A 170 0.86 -14.17 -33.10
CA SER A 170 2.27 -14.36 -33.44
C SER A 170 3.18 -13.70 -32.41
N GLY A 171 3.96 -14.52 -31.70
CA GLY A 171 4.91 -14.07 -30.69
C GLY A 171 6.02 -13.17 -31.23
N ASN A 172 6.22 -12.05 -30.53
CA ASN A 172 7.51 -11.61 -29.98
C ASN A 172 8.63 -11.15 -30.95
N ASP A 173 8.60 -9.89 -31.44
CA ASP A 173 9.82 -9.03 -31.60
C ASP A 173 9.52 -7.53 -31.95
N GLY A 174 8.49 -6.91 -31.36
CA GLY A 174 8.08 -5.55 -31.78
C GLY A 174 7.64 -4.58 -30.67
N SER A 175 7.61 -5.02 -29.40
CA SER A 175 7.18 -4.17 -28.29
C SER A 175 8.34 -3.31 -27.78
N GLY A 176 8.18 -1.99 -27.84
CA GLY A 176 9.13 -1.04 -27.26
C GLY A 176 9.33 -1.31 -25.76
N LYS A 177 10.60 -1.32 -25.32
CA LYS A 177 10.96 -1.43 -23.91
C LYS A 177 10.69 -0.11 -23.19
N TYR A 178 10.33 -0.20 -21.92
CA TYR A 178 10.12 0.95 -21.05
C TYR A 178 10.57 0.61 -19.62
N VAL A 179 10.81 1.65 -18.82
CA VAL A 179 11.16 1.56 -17.40
C VAL A 179 9.97 1.99 -16.57
N VAL A 180 9.72 1.29 -15.47
CA VAL A 180 8.73 1.69 -14.46
C VAL A 180 9.47 2.20 -13.24
N LEU A 181 9.12 3.41 -12.80
CA LEU A 181 9.67 4.04 -11.61
C LEU A 181 8.54 4.31 -10.63
N HIS A 182 8.61 3.73 -9.44
CA HIS A 182 7.78 4.13 -8.31
C HIS A 182 8.59 5.12 -7.45
N LEU A 183 8.26 6.40 -7.57
CA LEU A 183 8.95 7.48 -6.88
C LEU A 183 8.22 7.82 -5.59
N ARG A 184 8.76 7.34 -4.46
CA ARG A 184 8.25 7.63 -3.11
C ARG A 184 8.99 8.82 -2.50
N PHE A 185 8.87 9.97 -3.16
CA PHE A 185 9.46 11.25 -2.74
C PHE A 185 8.39 12.30 -2.39
N ASP A 186 7.38 11.85 -1.66
CA ASP A 186 6.28 12.68 -1.20
C ASP A 186 6.64 13.38 0.12
N LYS A 187 5.90 14.45 0.45
CA LYS A 187 6.15 15.25 1.66
C LYS A 187 6.15 14.42 2.95
N ASP A 188 5.31 13.40 3.04
CA ASP A 188 5.26 12.51 4.20
C ASP A 188 6.51 11.63 4.29
N MET A 189 6.98 11.06 3.17
CA MET A 189 8.21 10.27 3.17
C MET A 189 9.44 11.12 3.47
N ALA A 190 9.54 12.30 2.85
CA ALA A 190 10.59 13.27 3.14
C ALA A 190 10.59 13.65 4.63
N ALA A 191 9.41 14.00 5.16
CA ALA A 191 9.27 14.34 6.58
C ALA A 191 9.59 13.17 7.50
N HIS A 192 9.21 11.93 7.15
CA HIS A 192 9.47 10.76 7.98
C HIS A 192 10.95 10.38 8.01
N SER A 193 11.68 10.57 6.92
CA SER A 193 13.10 10.18 6.80
C SER A 193 14.06 11.01 7.64
N ASP A 194 13.68 12.26 7.96
CA ASP A 194 14.53 13.24 8.66
C ASP A 194 15.84 13.60 7.94
N CYS A 195 15.93 13.29 6.65
CA CYS A 195 17.09 13.61 5.82
C CYS A 195 17.11 15.07 5.36
N ASP A 196 18.29 15.55 4.99
CA ASP A 196 18.51 16.83 4.34
C ASP A 196 18.41 16.65 2.81
N PHE A 197 17.56 17.45 2.18
CA PHE A 197 17.38 17.45 0.72
C PHE A 197 17.88 18.76 0.08
N GLY A 198 18.68 19.53 0.81
CA GLY A 198 19.33 20.75 0.30
C GLY A 198 18.47 22.01 0.41
N GLY A 199 17.28 21.94 1.02
CA GLY A 199 16.40 23.10 1.23
C GLY A 199 16.75 23.95 2.45
N GLY A 200 17.82 23.60 3.18
CA GLY A 200 18.36 24.35 4.31
C GLY A 200 17.40 24.45 5.51
N LYS A 201 17.57 25.50 6.33
CA LYS A 201 16.82 25.64 7.60
C LYS A 201 15.30 25.74 7.40
N ALA A 202 14.85 26.34 6.30
CA ALA A 202 13.43 26.49 5.98
C ALA A 202 12.76 25.15 5.70
N GLU A 203 13.38 24.29 4.87
CA GLU A 203 12.91 22.94 4.59
C GLU A 203 12.85 22.09 5.87
N LYS A 204 13.95 22.07 6.64
CA LYS A 204 14.02 21.31 7.89
C LYS A 204 12.89 21.67 8.85
N LEU A 205 12.62 22.97 9.02
CA LEU A 205 11.53 23.43 9.88
C LEU A 205 10.15 23.04 9.33
N ALA A 206 9.94 23.13 8.02
CA ALA A 206 8.68 22.76 7.38
C ALA A 206 8.39 21.25 7.49
N LEU A 207 9.40 20.40 7.27
CA LEU A 207 9.31 18.95 7.40
C LEU A 207 9.11 18.52 8.86
N ALA A 208 9.84 19.14 9.81
CA ALA A 208 9.64 18.88 11.24
C ALA A 208 8.22 19.24 11.69
N LYS A 209 7.70 20.40 11.26
CA LYS A 209 6.31 20.80 11.56
C LYS A 209 5.31 19.83 10.95
N TYR A 210 5.52 19.40 9.70
CA TYR A 210 4.65 18.43 9.04
C TYR A 210 4.64 17.08 9.77
N ARG A 211 5.81 16.58 10.19
CA ARG A 211 5.96 15.34 10.97
C ARG A 211 5.17 15.39 12.28
N GLN A 212 5.26 16.49 13.01
CA GLN A 212 4.53 16.67 14.26
C GLN A 212 3.01 16.61 14.05
N VAL A 213 2.49 17.29 13.03
CA VAL A 213 1.05 17.30 12.73
C VAL A 213 0.56 15.92 12.30
N LEU A 214 1.28 15.27 11.39
CA LEU A 214 0.81 14.03 10.76
C LEU A 214 0.87 12.82 11.71
N TRP A 215 1.94 12.68 12.50
CA TRP A 215 2.12 11.54 13.40
C TRP A 215 1.81 11.85 14.87
N GLN A 216 1.43 13.08 15.20
CA GLN A 216 1.12 13.51 16.58
C GLN A 216 2.30 13.22 17.53
N GLY A 217 3.53 13.44 17.07
CA GLY A 217 4.75 13.19 17.86
C GLY A 217 5.19 11.72 17.96
N ARG A 218 4.53 10.77 17.29
CA ARG A 218 4.92 9.35 17.30
C ARG A 218 6.18 9.04 16.49
N VAL A 219 6.56 9.92 15.57
CA VAL A 219 7.81 9.82 14.81
C VAL A 219 8.77 10.84 15.39
N LEU A 220 9.81 10.35 16.07
CA LEU A 220 10.87 11.16 16.65
C LEU A 220 11.88 11.57 15.57
N ASN A 221 12.66 12.60 15.87
CA ASN A 221 13.81 12.94 15.05
C ASN A 221 14.84 11.81 15.10
N SER A 222 15.53 11.60 13.99
CA SER A 222 16.64 10.68 13.90
C SER A 222 17.76 11.11 14.84
N GLN A 223 18.43 10.13 15.44
CA GLN A 223 19.68 10.34 16.18
C GLN A 223 20.91 10.30 15.27
N PHE A 224 20.73 9.85 14.02
CA PHE A 224 21.76 9.74 13.00
C PHE A 224 21.94 11.04 12.24
N THR A 225 23.17 11.29 11.79
CA THR A 225 23.49 12.35 10.83
C THR A 225 22.92 12.02 9.44
N ASP A 226 22.84 13.02 8.55
CA ASP A 226 22.33 12.82 7.19
C ASP A 226 23.16 11.77 6.42
N ASP A 227 24.49 11.82 6.54
CA ASP A 227 25.40 10.87 5.89
C ASP A 227 25.17 9.43 6.38
N GLU A 228 24.90 9.24 7.67
CA GLU A 228 24.56 7.94 8.24
C GLU A 228 23.19 7.44 7.74
N LEU A 229 22.19 8.32 7.66
CA LEU A 229 20.88 7.98 7.12
C LEU A 229 20.97 7.56 5.65
N ARG A 230 21.73 8.31 4.84
CA ARG A 230 21.94 8.01 3.41
C ARG A 230 22.71 6.73 3.19
N SER A 231 23.81 6.52 3.91
CA SER A 231 24.62 5.30 3.78
C SER A 231 23.86 4.03 4.21
N GLN A 232 22.88 4.15 5.09
CA GLN A 232 21.99 3.05 5.49
C GLN A 232 20.75 2.88 4.57
N GLY A 233 20.61 3.70 3.52
CA GLY A 233 19.45 3.67 2.63
C GLY A 233 18.14 4.11 3.29
N ARG A 234 18.20 4.92 4.36
CA ARG A 234 17.03 5.44 5.08
C ARG A 234 16.45 6.71 4.45
N CYS A 235 17.22 7.37 3.58
CA CYS A 235 16.76 8.53 2.84
C CYS A 235 16.14 8.13 1.50
N PRO A 236 14.94 8.61 1.16
CA PRO A 236 14.42 8.45 -0.20
C PRO A 236 15.29 9.25 -1.17
N LEU A 237 15.55 8.69 -2.35
CA LEU A 237 16.27 9.39 -3.39
C LEU A 237 15.41 10.53 -3.95
N THR A 238 16.03 11.69 -4.17
CA THR A 238 15.43 12.82 -4.85
C THR A 238 15.19 12.51 -6.34
N PRO A 239 14.30 13.24 -7.03
CA PRO A 239 14.11 13.09 -8.47
C PRO A 239 15.41 13.27 -9.27
N GLU A 240 16.30 14.17 -8.84
CA GLU A 240 17.61 14.40 -9.47
C GLU A 240 18.54 13.19 -9.29
N GLU A 241 18.67 12.69 -8.07
CA GLU A 241 19.47 11.50 -7.76
C GLU A 241 18.99 10.28 -8.56
N ILE A 242 17.68 10.11 -8.73
CA ILE A 242 17.11 9.03 -9.55
C ILE A 242 17.41 9.24 -11.04
N GLY A 243 17.37 10.48 -11.54
CA GLY A 243 17.75 10.79 -12.92
C GLY A 243 19.23 10.46 -13.21
N LEU A 244 20.12 10.77 -12.27
CA LEU A 244 21.53 10.41 -12.33
C LEU A 244 21.74 8.90 -12.28
N LEU A 245 21.03 8.20 -11.38
CA LEU A 245 21.07 6.74 -11.28
C LEU A 245 20.62 6.08 -12.59
N LEU A 246 19.52 6.53 -13.18
CA LEU A 246 19.03 5.99 -14.47
C LEU A 246 20.06 6.22 -15.58
N SER A 247 20.68 7.39 -15.63
CA SER A 247 21.72 7.70 -16.62
C SER A 247 22.96 6.81 -16.43
N ALA A 248 23.40 6.59 -15.19
CA ALA A 248 24.51 5.71 -14.86
C ALA A 248 24.23 4.23 -15.18
N LEU A 249 22.97 3.80 -15.11
CA LEU A 249 22.52 2.47 -15.53
C LEU A 249 22.42 2.31 -17.07
N GLY A 250 22.76 3.35 -17.84
CA GLY A 250 22.79 3.32 -19.30
C GLY A 250 21.45 3.66 -19.97
N PHE A 251 20.47 4.17 -19.22
CA PHE A 251 19.25 4.68 -19.83
C PHE A 251 19.51 6.02 -20.51
N SER A 252 19.10 6.14 -21.78
CA SER A 252 19.21 7.39 -22.54
C SER A 252 17.94 8.24 -22.41
N ASN A 253 18.01 9.49 -22.87
CA ASN A 253 16.85 10.39 -22.98
C ASN A 253 15.72 9.88 -23.91
N SER A 254 16.00 8.85 -24.72
CA SER A 254 15.01 8.18 -25.58
C SER A 254 14.22 7.08 -24.87
N THR A 255 14.63 6.71 -23.65
CA THR A 255 14.00 5.68 -22.83
C THR A 255 12.61 6.12 -22.41
N ARG A 256 11.61 5.26 -22.62
CA ARG A 256 10.25 5.51 -22.14
C ARG A 256 10.16 5.18 -20.66
N LEU A 257 9.57 6.08 -19.90
CA LEU A 257 9.42 5.94 -18.47
C LEU A 257 7.95 6.05 -18.08
N TYR A 258 7.49 5.12 -17.25
CA TYR A 258 6.24 5.23 -16.52
C TYR A 258 6.57 5.60 -15.07
N LEU A 259 6.16 6.80 -14.67
CA LEU A 259 6.37 7.33 -13.33
C LEU A 259 5.09 7.16 -12.50
N ALA A 260 5.14 6.29 -11.50
CA ALA A 260 4.15 6.23 -10.44
C ALA A 260 4.66 7.06 -9.26
N SER A 261 4.03 8.20 -9.00
CA SER A 261 4.33 9.05 -7.86
C SER A 261 3.05 9.77 -7.42
N HIS A 262 3.04 10.25 -6.19
CA HIS A 262 2.06 11.25 -5.76
C HIS A 262 2.72 12.64 -5.86
N LYS A 263 2.17 13.65 -5.18
CA LYS A 263 2.69 15.01 -5.22
C LYS A 263 4.12 15.05 -4.66
N VAL A 264 5.08 15.16 -5.58
CA VAL A 264 6.50 15.26 -5.30
C VAL A 264 6.78 16.50 -4.44
N PHE A 265 7.53 16.30 -3.35
CA PHE A 265 7.75 17.34 -2.34
C PHE A 265 8.35 18.65 -2.89
N LEU A 266 9.18 18.57 -3.94
CA LEU A 266 9.95 19.71 -4.46
C LEU A 266 9.16 20.71 -5.31
N GLU A 267 7.89 20.47 -5.64
CA GLU A 267 7.06 21.47 -6.34
C GLU A 267 6.88 22.79 -5.54
N ILE A 268 7.24 22.83 -4.26
CA ILE A 268 7.13 24.02 -3.41
C ILE A 268 8.43 24.85 -3.40
N PHE A 269 9.59 24.27 -3.75
CA PHE A 269 10.88 24.96 -3.74
C PHE A 269 11.57 25.01 -5.11
N SER A 270 11.08 24.26 -6.10
CA SER A 270 11.55 24.32 -7.48
C SER A 270 10.84 25.44 -8.25
N CYS A 271 11.17 26.68 -7.88
CA CYS A 271 11.20 27.79 -8.84
C CYS A 271 12.67 28.20 -8.98
N ARG A 272 13.50 27.28 -9.48
CA ARG A 272 14.71 27.65 -10.22
C ARG A 272 14.44 27.26 -11.65
N THR A 273 13.99 28.25 -12.40
CA THR A 273 14.07 28.33 -13.85
C THR A 273 15.39 27.74 -14.32
N LEU A 274 15.31 26.71 -15.17
CA LEU A 274 16.36 26.41 -16.13
C LEU A 274 16.32 27.56 -17.14
N GLU A 275 17.20 28.55 -16.96
CA GLU A 275 17.67 29.42 -18.05
C GLU A 275 18.88 28.78 -18.73
#